data_AF-A0A645G9E3-F1
#
_entry.id   AF-A0A645G9E3-F1
#
_cell.length_a   1.000
_cell.length_b   1.000
_cell.length_c   1.000
_cell.angle_alpha   90.00
_cell.angle_beta   90.00
_cell.angle_gamma   90.00
#
_symmetry.space_group_name_H-M   'P 1'
#
loop_
_entity.id
_entity.type
_entity.pdbx_description
1 polymer ?
#
loop_
_entity_poly.entity_id
_entity_poly.type
_entity_poly.pdbx_seq_one_letter_code
_entity_poly.pdbx_strand_id
1 'polypeptide(L)'
;MHFAEELTGRYRENRPGYPAIAISDVSHISCVSNDFGYDYVFSRYVEAVGREGDVLLGISTSGNSGNVIKAIAAAREKGMKVITLTGKDGGKMAGSADIEIRVPHFGYADRIQEIHIKVIHILIQLIEKEMVKP
;
A
#
# COMPACT_ATOMS: atom_id res chain seq x y z
N MET A 1 -2.84 2.50 7.56
CA MET A 1 -4.17 2.68 8.19
C MET A 1 -4.86 3.89 7.56
N HIS A 2 -4.31 5.10 7.70
CA HIS A 2 -4.86 6.36 7.14
C HIS A 2 -5.55 6.25 5.76
N PHE A 3 -4.87 5.74 4.73
CA PHE A 3 -5.46 5.64 3.38
C PHE A 3 -6.75 4.81 3.34
N ALA A 4 -6.80 3.68 4.04
CA ALA A 4 -7.98 2.83 4.05
C ALA A 4 -9.10 3.43 4.93
N GLU A 5 -8.74 4.04 6.05
CA GLU A 5 -9.69 4.71 6.97
C GLU A 5 -10.41 5.86 6.29
N GLU A 6 -9.69 6.69 5.54
CA GLU A 6 -10.29 7.80 4.80
C GLU A 6 -11.21 7.33 3.69
N LEU A 7 -10.86 6.25 2.96
CA LEU A 7 -11.70 5.70 1.89
C LEU A 7 -12.96 5.01 2.43
N THR A 8 -12.83 4.20 3.48
CA THR A 8 -13.97 3.47 4.07
C THR A 8 -14.87 4.35 4.91
N GLY A 9 -14.29 5.35 5.59
CA GLY A 9 -14.96 6.37 6.36
C GLY A 9 -15.27 7.60 5.51
N ARG A 10 -14.68 8.74 5.86
CA ARG A 10 -14.93 10.03 5.21
C ARG A 10 -13.70 10.93 5.23
N TYR A 11 -13.29 11.41 4.05
CA TYR A 11 -12.21 12.39 3.92
C TYR A 11 -12.65 13.84 4.17
N ARG A 12 -13.57 14.38 3.35
CA ARG A 12 -14.07 15.76 3.50
C ARG A 12 -15.60 15.81 3.45
N GLU A 13 -16.15 15.54 2.28
CA GLU A 13 -17.59 15.59 2.04
C GLU A 13 -18.24 14.22 2.30
N ASN A 14 -19.53 14.20 2.62
CA ASN A 14 -20.26 12.96 2.77
C ASN A 14 -20.45 12.28 1.40
N ARG A 15 -20.04 11.01 1.30
CA ARG A 15 -20.21 10.14 0.13
C ARG A 15 -20.26 8.67 0.58
N PRO A 16 -20.65 7.71 -0.28
CA PRO A 16 -20.60 6.28 0.07
C PRO A 16 -19.19 5.81 0.46
N GLY A 17 -19.08 4.79 1.31
CA GLY A 17 -17.79 4.17 1.63
C GLY A 17 -17.15 3.53 0.40
N TYR A 18 -15.83 3.70 0.24
CA TYR A 18 -15.06 3.02 -0.79
C TYR A 18 -14.24 1.86 -0.19
N PRO A 19 -14.18 0.70 -0.87
CA PRO A 19 -13.52 -0.48 -0.33
C PRO A 19 -12.01 -0.28 -0.27
N ALA A 20 -11.44 -0.37 0.93
CA ALA A 20 -10.01 -0.39 1.17
C ALA A 20 -9.70 -1.13 2.47
N ILE A 21 -8.62 -1.90 2.50
CA ILE A 21 -8.19 -2.67 3.66
C ILE A 21 -6.75 -2.31 3.99
N ALA A 22 -6.51 -1.88 5.23
CA ALA A 22 -5.16 -1.82 5.77
C ALA A 22 -4.81 -3.18 6.38
N ILE A 23 -3.70 -3.78 5.93
CA ILE A 23 -3.20 -5.04 6.50
C ILE A 23 -2.49 -4.73 7.83
N SER A 24 -3.27 -4.54 8.89
CA SER A 24 -2.78 -4.11 10.20
C SER A 24 -3.41 -4.88 11.38
N ASP A 25 -4.10 -5.99 11.12
CA ASP A 25 -4.64 -6.84 12.18
C ASP A 25 -3.50 -7.52 12.97
N VAL A 26 -3.45 -7.22 14.27
CA VAL A 26 -2.36 -7.68 15.15
C VAL A 26 -2.36 -9.19 15.34
N SER A 27 -3.54 -9.82 15.32
CA SER A 27 -3.68 -11.26 15.47
C SER A 27 -3.17 -12.00 14.23
N HIS A 28 -3.51 -11.51 13.03
CA HIS A 28 -3.00 -12.01 11.76
C HIS A 28 -1.48 -11.82 11.66
N ILE A 29 -0.98 -10.62 11.95
CA ILE A 29 0.45 -10.32 11.87
C ILE A 29 1.25 -11.22 12.82
N SER A 30 0.78 -11.40 14.06
CA SER A 30 1.47 -12.26 15.03
C SER A 30 1.41 -13.74 14.65
N CYS A 31 0.25 -14.25 14.24
CA CYS A 31 0.09 -15.65 13.82
C CYS A 31 0.95 -15.98 12.58
N VAL A 32 0.87 -15.18 11.52
CA VAL A 32 1.67 -15.43 10.31
C VAL A 32 3.15 -15.25 10.57
N SER A 33 3.54 -14.24 11.37
CA SER A 33 4.94 -14.07 11.73
C SER A 33 5.49 -15.23 12.55
N ASN A 34 4.69 -15.86 13.41
CA ASN A 34 5.08 -17.02 14.20
C ASN A 34 5.33 -18.25 13.32
N ASP A 35 4.44 -18.50 12.36
CA ASP A 35 4.45 -19.75 11.60
C ASP A 35 5.30 -19.68 10.32
N PHE A 36 5.35 -18.51 9.67
CA PHE A 36 6.02 -18.33 8.37
C PHE A 36 7.19 -17.34 8.44
N GLY A 37 7.26 -16.51 9.49
CA GLY A 37 8.21 -15.41 9.63
C GLY A 37 7.66 -14.06 9.17
N TYR A 38 8.25 -12.98 9.70
CA TYR A 38 7.72 -11.62 9.51
C TYR A 38 7.69 -11.15 8.05
N ASP A 39 8.51 -11.74 7.18
CA ASP A 39 8.50 -11.45 5.75
C ASP A 39 7.19 -11.87 5.03
N TYR A 40 6.34 -12.71 5.63
CA TYR A 40 5.13 -13.20 4.97
C TYR A 40 3.85 -12.52 5.46
N VAL A 41 3.92 -11.62 6.44
CA VAL A 41 2.73 -11.04 7.10
C VAL A 41 1.78 -10.35 6.13
N PHE A 42 2.30 -9.71 5.08
CA PHE A 42 1.49 -9.06 4.06
C PHE A 42 1.15 -9.99 2.88
N SER A 43 2.12 -10.77 2.38
CA SER A 43 1.87 -11.67 1.25
C SER A 43 0.81 -12.70 1.56
N ARG A 44 0.82 -13.27 2.77
CA ARG A 44 -0.17 -14.25 3.21
C ARG A 44 -1.59 -13.68 3.26
N TYR A 45 -1.71 -12.40 3.62
CA TYR A 45 -3.00 -11.71 3.60
C TYR A 45 -3.48 -11.51 2.15
N VAL A 46 -2.59 -11.03 1.27
CA VAL A 46 -2.88 -10.85 -0.16
C VAL A 46 -3.27 -12.17 -0.84
N GLU A 47 -2.57 -13.26 -0.55
CA GLU A 47 -2.92 -14.61 -1.04
C GLU A 47 -4.35 -15.01 -0.63
N ALA A 48 -4.76 -14.67 0.59
CA ALA A 48 -6.04 -15.07 1.16
C ALA A 48 -7.21 -14.24 0.62
N VAL A 49 -7.06 -12.92 0.50
CA VAL A 49 -8.21 -12.03 0.20
C VAL A 49 -8.12 -11.31 -1.14
N GLY A 50 -6.92 -11.20 -1.72
CA GLY A 50 -6.71 -10.48 -2.98
C GLY A 50 -7.35 -11.18 -4.17
N ARG A 51 -7.96 -10.39 -5.05
CA ARG A 51 -8.65 -10.83 -6.25
C ARG A 51 -8.09 -10.14 -7.50
N GLU A 52 -8.27 -10.78 -8.64
CA GLU A 52 -7.98 -10.15 -9.93
C GLU A 52 -8.75 -8.82 -10.04
N GLY A 53 -8.05 -7.77 -10.48
CA GLY A 53 -8.61 -6.42 -10.56
C GLY A 53 -8.47 -5.57 -9.30
N ASP A 54 -8.13 -6.15 -8.14
CA ASP A 54 -7.79 -5.37 -6.94
C ASP A 54 -6.45 -4.63 -7.12
N VAL A 55 -6.19 -3.68 -6.21
CA VAL A 55 -4.94 -2.88 -6.19
C VAL A 55 -4.21 -3.06 -4.86
N LEU A 56 -2.93 -3.43 -4.91
CA LEU A 56 -2.02 -3.36 -3.77
C LEU A 56 -1.33 -1.99 -3.76
N LEU A 57 -1.43 -1.26 -2.63
CA LEU A 57 -0.62 -0.09 -2.34
C LEU A 57 0.52 -0.45 -1.36
N GLY A 58 1.73 -0.66 -1.88
CA GLY A 58 2.92 -0.97 -1.08
C GLY A 58 3.68 0.28 -0.65
N ILE A 59 4.03 0.42 0.62
CA ILE A 59 4.74 1.60 1.15
C ILE A 59 6.05 1.17 1.80
N SER A 60 7.17 1.71 1.33
CA SER A 60 8.48 1.50 1.95
C SER A 60 9.42 2.66 1.65
N THR A 61 9.86 3.40 2.67
CA THR A 61 10.77 4.54 2.49
C THR A 61 12.14 4.13 1.91
N SER A 62 12.58 2.91 2.18
CA SER A 62 13.83 2.37 1.65
C SER A 62 13.65 1.55 0.37
N GLY A 63 12.43 1.11 0.06
CA GLY A 63 12.16 0.17 -1.02
C GLY A 63 12.76 -1.23 -0.82
N ASN A 64 13.19 -1.57 0.41
CA ASN A 64 13.93 -2.79 0.71
C ASN A 64 13.23 -3.72 1.72
N SER A 65 12.01 -3.38 2.15
CA SER A 65 11.24 -4.16 3.11
C SER A 65 10.84 -5.52 2.51
N GLY A 66 11.41 -6.61 3.03
CA GLY A 66 11.17 -7.98 2.55
C GLY A 66 9.69 -8.36 2.53
N ASN A 67 8.96 -8.00 3.58
CA ASN A 67 7.52 -8.21 3.67
C ASN A 67 6.69 -7.50 2.60
N VAL A 68 7.06 -6.28 2.20
CA VAL A 68 6.38 -5.55 1.12
C VAL A 68 6.74 -6.14 -0.23
N ILE A 69 7.99 -6.54 -0.44
CA ILE A 69 8.45 -7.18 -1.68
C ILE A 69 7.69 -8.49 -1.93
N LYS A 70 7.51 -9.33 -0.89
CA LYS A 70 6.71 -10.55 -1.03
C LYS A 70 5.22 -10.27 -1.28
N ALA A 71 4.67 -9.21 -0.67
CA ALA A 71 3.30 -8.80 -0.95
C ALA A 71 3.10 -8.39 -2.42
N ILE A 72 4.06 -7.68 -3.00
CA ILE A 72 4.06 -7.33 -4.43
C ILE A 72 4.04 -8.59 -5.30
N ALA A 73 4.91 -9.57 -5.00
CA ALA A 73 4.94 -10.83 -5.74
C ALA A 73 3.58 -11.55 -5.69
N ALA A 74 3.01 -11.72 -4.49
CA ALA A 74 1.71 -12.35 -4.29
C ALA A 74 0.56 -11.59 -5.00
N ALA A 75 0.59 -10.26 -5.00
CA ALA A 75 -0.40 -9.44 -5.71
C ALA A 75 -0.33 -9.66 -7.23
N ARG A 76 0.88 -9.73 -7.80
CA ARG A 76 1.06 -10.00 -9.24
C ARG A 76 0.58 -11.40 -9.62
N GLU A 77 0.86 -12.41 -8.81
CA GLU A 77 0.34 -13.78 -9.02
C GLU A 77 -1.19 -13.83 -9.00
N LYS A 78 -1.84 -12.94 -8.24
CA LYS A 78 -3.31 -12.79 -8.18
C LYS A 78 -3.91 -11.95 -9.31
N GLY A 79 -3.11 -11.41 -10.23
CA GLY A 79 -3.59 -10.50 -11.27
C GLY A 79 -4.00 -9.12 -10.74
N MET A 80 -3.52 -8.73 -9.57
CA MET A 80 -3.75 -7.40 -9.00
C MET A 80 -2.82 -6.35 -9.65
N LYS A 81 -3.24 -5.08 -9.61
CA LYS A 81 -2.35 -3.96 -9.90
C LYS A 81 -1.51 -3.62 -8.67
N VAL A 82 -0.29 -3.14 -8.90
CA VAL A 82 0.65 -2.77 -7.85
C VAL A 82 1.04 -1.30 -8.01
N ILE A 83 0.76 -0.52 -6.97
CA ILE A 83 1.24 0.85 -6.79
C ILE A 83 2.20 0.88 -5.61
N THR A 84 3.34 1.56 -5.73
CA THR A 84 4.29 1.72 -4.62
C THR A 84 4.60 3.17 -4.29
N LEU A 85 4.69 3.45 -2.99
CA LEU A 85 5.27 4.68 -2.45
C LEU A 85 6.66 4.35 -1.90
N THR A 86 7.69 4.84 -2.58
CA THR A 86 9.08 4.55 -2.24
C THR A 86 9.87 5.82 -1.96
N GLY A 87 11.11 5.68 -1.51
CA GLY A 87 12.07 6.76 -1.40
C GLY A 87 13.44 6.35 -1.95
N LYS A 88 14.42 7.26 -1.86
CA LYS A 88 15.79 7.05 -2.32
C LYS A 88 15.83 6.67 -3.81
N ASP A 89 16.43 5.53 -4.13
CA ASP A 89 16.53 4.90 -5.44
C ASP A 89 15.45 3.84 -5.69
N GLY A 90 14.47 3.70 -4.79
CA GLY A 90 13.41 2.69 -4.86
C GLY A 90 13.82 1.31 -4.36
N GLY A 91 15.10 1.08 -4.03
CA GLY A 91 15.61 -0.20 -3.52
C GLY A 91 15.26 -1.40 -4.39
N LYS A 92 15.09 -2.56 -3.74
CA LYS A 92 14.65 -3.81 -4.40
C LYS A 92 13.22 -3.74 -4.97
N MET A 93 12.42 -2.74 -4.60
CA MET A 93 11.08 -2.52 -5.15
C MET A 93 11.10 -1.71 -6.46
N ALA A 94 12.23 -1.13 -6.86
CA ALA A 94 12.33 -0.39 -8.11
C ALA A 94 11.96 -1.30 -9.30
N GLY A 95 10.98 -0.88 -10.10
CA GLY A 95 10.52 -1.64 -11.27
C GLY A 95 9.66 -2.87 -10.98
N SER A 96 9.26 -3.13 -9.73
CA SER A 96 8.34 -4.24 -9.41
C SER A 96 6.85 -3.85 -9.40
N ALA A 97 6.57 -2.55 -9.43
CA ALA A 97 5.23 -1.96 -9.45
C ALA A 97 4.80 -1.55 -10.86
N ASP A 98 3.48 -1.51 -11.10
CA ASP A 98 2.93 -0.92 -12.32
C ASP A 98 3.06 0.61 -12.29
N ILE A 99 2.96 1.21 -11.10
CA ILE A 99 3.19 2.63 -10.86
C ILE A 99 4.05 2.79 -9.59
N GLU A 100 5.15 3.52 -9.70
CA GLU A 100 6.00 3.87 -8.56
C GLU A 100 6.01 5.39 -8.36
N ILE A 101 5.66 5.84 -7.15
CA ILE A 101 5.83 7.22 -6.72
C ILE A 101 7.02 7.27 -5.75
N ARG A 102 8.17 7.65 -6.30
CA ARG A 102 9.45 7.66 -5.58
C ARG A 102 9.80 9.06 -5.11
N VAL A 103 10.06 9.21 -3.81
CA VAL A 103 10.56 10.46 -3.23
C VAL A 103 12.10 10.48 -3.34
N PRO A 104 12.71 11.42 -4.09
CA PRO A 104 14.14 11.44 -4.35
C PRO A 104 14.92 12.07 -3.18
N HIS A 105 14.80 11.48 -1.99
CA HIS A 105 15.48 11.92 -0.76
C HIS A 105 16.32 10.79 -0.18
N PHE A 106 17.58 11.08 0.15
CA PHE A 106 18.56 10.10 0.64
C PHE A 106 18.90 10.25 2.12
N GLY A 107 18.40 11.30 2.78
CA GLY A 107 18.59 11.52 4.21
C GLY A 107 17.63 10.70 5.07
N TYR A 108 17.14 11.30 6.14
CA TYR A 108 16.23 10.65 7.08
C TYR A 108 14.87 10.27 6.44
N ALA A 109 14.33 9.13 6.88
CA ALA A 109 13.13 8.52 6.31
C ALA A 109 11.84 9.30 6.59
N ASP A 110 11.83 10.12 7.64
CA ASP A 110 10.74 11.01 8.00
C ASP A 110 10.39 12.00 6.87
N ARG A 111 11.40 12.55 6.17
CA ARG A 111 11.16 13.43 5.00
C ARG A 111 10.43 12.71 3.87
N ILE A 112 10.71 11.42 3.69
CA ILE A 112 10.01 10.58 2.70
C ILE A 112 8.57 10.34 3.18
N GLN A 113 8.37 10.06 4.47
CA GLN A 113 7.04 9.83 5.06
C GLN A 113 6.14 11.07 4.96
N GLU A 114 6.67 12.28 5.15
CA GLU A 114 5.95 13.54 4.96
C GLU A 114 5.42 13.70 3.54
N ILE A 115 6.19 13.28 2.53
CA ILE A 115 5.74 13.29 1.14
C ILE A 115 4.76 12.15 0.88
N HIS A 116 4.98 10.95 1.45
CA HIS A 116 4.04 9.82 1.31
C HIS A 116 2.65 10.17 1.84
N ILE A 117 2.54 10.82 3.00
CA ILE A 117 1.22 11.22 3.53
C ILE A 117 0.56 12.30 2.64
N LYS A 118 1.34 13.24 2.09
CA LYS A 118 0.84 14.20 1.09
C LYS A 118 0.30 13.48 -0.15
N VAL A 119 1.05 12.52 -0.69
CA VAL A 119 0.63 11.71 -1.85
C VAL A 119 -0.64 10.94 -1.53
N ILE A 120 -0.72 10.31 -0.35
CA ILE A 120 -1.92 9.62 0.13
C ILE A 120 -3.14 10.56 0.14
N HIS A 121 -3.01 11.78 0.68
CA HIS A 121 -4.11 12.75 0.66
C HIS A 121 -4.52 13.18 -0.75
N ILE A 122 -3.55 13.35 -1.66
CA ILE A 122 -3.83 13.65 -3.07
C ILE A 122 -4.55 12.48 -3.74
N LEU A 123 -4.11 11.24 -3.52
CA LEU A 123 -4.74 10.04 -4.06
C LEU A 123 -6.20 9.94 -3.60
N ILE A 124 -6.48 10.12 -2.30
CA ILE A 124 -7.83 10.10 -1.76
C ILE A 124 -8.69 11.17 -2.46
N GLN A 125 -8.20 12.42 -2.52
CA GLN A 125 -8.92 13.52 -3.18
C GLN A 125 -9.24 13.22 -4.64
N LEU A 126 -8.30 12.64 -5.39
CA LEU A 126 -8.49 12.29 -6.80
C LEU A 126 -9.43 11.11 -6.97
N ILE A 127 -9.32 10.07 -6.13
CA ILE A 127 -10.25 8.92 -6.14
C ILE A 127 -11.68 9.41 -5.89
N GLU A 128 -11.90 10.24 -4.88
CA GLU A 128 -13.24 10.79 -4.61
C GLU A 128 -13.77 11.60 -5.80
N LYS A 129 -12.94 12.45 -6.41
CA LYS A 129 -13.34 13.25 -7.58
C LYS A 129 -13.73 12.36 -8.78
N GLU A 130 -13.02 11.26 -8.99
CA GLU A 130 -13.28 10.36 -10.12
C GLU A 130 -14.49 9.45 -9.87
N MET A 131 -14.71 9.00 -8.63
CA MET A 131 -15.84 8.15 -8.26
C MET A 131 -17.17 8.91 -8.13
N VAL A 132 -17.14 10.23 -7.97
CA VAL A 132 -18.33 11.11 -7.98
C VAL A 132 -18.84 11.36 -9.40
N LYS A 133 -18.09 10.96 -10.45
CA LYS A 133 -18.56 11.13 -11.83
C LYS A 133 -19.78 10.23 -12.08
N PRO A 134 -20.91 10.81 -12.55
CA PRO A 134 -22.13 10.07 -12.83
C PRO A 134 -21.98 9.08 -14.00
#